data_AF-R8BNW2-F1
#
_entry.id   AF-R8BNW2-F1
#
_cell.length_a   1.000
_cell.length_b   1.000
_cell.length_c   1.000
_cell.angle_alpha   90.00
_cell.angle_beta   90.00
_cell.angle_gamma   90.00
#
_symmetry.space_group_name_H-M   'P 1'
#
loop_
_entity.id
_entity.type
_entity.pdbx_description
1 polymer ?
#
loop_
_entity_poly.entity_id
_entity_poly.type
_entity_poly.pdbx_seq_one_letter_code
_entity_poly.pdbx_strand_id
1 'polypeptide(L)'
;MEVHGPLYPDFLLHALKLFDQHFASPSRLSFSILPRVKELGLASYVLGINIPFYNSLMKIYWERYGDANAVISLLKEMRHAGVFFDETALSIVDSIRKFQQKAASGAKGQWREALMTMPEFEPVVEMRAKHWSNVFRKSISKFEKNLAV
;
A
#
# COMPACT_ATOMS: atom_id res chain seq x y z
N MET A 1 30.35 -19.87 -0.11
CA MET A 1 29.05 -19.25 -0.40
C MET A 1 28.68 -18.42 0.81
N GLU A 2 28.94 -17.11 0.77
CA GLU A 2 28.51 -16.22 1.84
C GLU A 2 26.98 -16.11 1.77
N VAL A 3 26.32 -16.67 2.78
CA VAL A 3 24.89 -16.50 2.97
C VAL A 3 24.69 -15.06 3.43
N HIS A 4 24.52 -14.14 2.49
CA HIS A 4 23.87 -12.87 2.79
C HIS A 4 22.45 -13.24 3.23
N GLY A 5 22.19 -13.26 4.54
CA GLY A 5 20.84 -13.37 5.10
C GLY A 5 19.93 -12.23 4.59
N PRO A 6 18.74 -12.00 5.17
CA PRO A 6 17.78 -11.00 4.70
C PRO A 6 18.24 -9.53 4.81
N LEU A 7 19.56 -9.28 4.89
CA LEU A 7 20.20 -7.97 4.84
C LEU A 7 19.68 -7.12 3.68
N TYR A 8 19.57 -7.68 2.48
CA TYR A 8 19.09 -6.92 1.32
C TYR A 8 17.66 -6.37 1.50
N PRO A 9 16.62 -7.19 1.76
CA PRO A 9 15.28 -6.67 2.04
C PRO A 9 15.20 -5.80 3.31
N ASP A 10 16.00 -6.11 4.34
CA ASP A 10 16.04 -5.31 5.56
C ASP A 10 16.62 -3.91 5.32
N PHE A 11 17.68 -3.80 4.51
CA PHE A 11 18.25 -2.52 4.11
C PHE A 11 17.28 -1.70 3.26
N LEU A 12 16.54 -2.33 2.35
CA LEU A 12 15.52 -1.63 1.56
C LEU A 12 14.39 -1.09 2.44
N LEU A 13 13.90 -1.90 3.39
CA LEU A 13 12.89 -1.49 4.34
C LEU A 13 13.41 -0.36 5.26
N HIS A 14 14.66 -0.48 5.71
CA HIS A 14 15.30 0.54 6.53
C HIS A 14 15.46 1.86 5.77
N ALA A 15 15.96 1.82 4.54
CA ALA A 15 16.09 2.99 3.67
C ALA A 15 14.74 3.68 3.44
N LEU A 16 13.68 2.91 3.20
CA LEU A 16 12.33 3.45 3.03
C LEU A 16 11.84 4.20 4.29
N LYS A 17 12.06 3.62 5.47
CA LYS A 17 11.72 4.28 6.75
C LYS A 17 12.57 5.53 7.01
N LEU A 18 13.85 5.50 6.68
CA LEU A 18 14.73 6.67 6.80
C LEU A 18 14.22 7.82 5.92
N PHE A 19 13.88 7.55 4.65
CA PHE A 19 13.35 8.57 3.75
C PHE A 19 11.99 9.13 4.17
N ASP A 20 11.15 8.34 4.83
CA ASP A 20 9.88 8.83 5.40
C ASP A 20 10.09 9.68 6.67
N GLN A 21 10.97 9.27 7.57
CA GLN A 21 11.00 9.78 8.95
C GLN A 21 12.09 10.82 9.24
N HIS A 22 13.20 10.84 8.50
CA HIS A 22 14.39 11.63 8.86
C HIS A 22 14.50 12.97 8.10
N PHE A 23 13.50 13.32 7.30
CA PHE A 23 13.42 14.59 6.59
C PHE A 23 12.31 15.46 7.17
N ALA A 24 12.44 16.79 7.07
CA ALA A 24 11.43 17.74 7.54
C ALA A 24 10.05 17.54 6.88
N SER A 25 10.04 16.97 5.68
CA SER A 25 8.86 16.44 4.98
C SER A 25 9.25 15.09 4.37
N PRO A 26 8.34 14.09 4.32
CA PRO A 26 8.65 12.77 3.76
C PRO A 26 9.29 12.90 2.38
N SER A 27 10.48 12.34 2.21
CA SER A 27 11.22 12.51 0.97
C SER A 27 10.53 11.79 -0.19
N ARG A 28 10.43 12.45 -1.35
CA ARG A 28 9.96 11.80 -2.59
C ARG A 28 10.86 10.64 -3.02
N LEU A 29 12.08 10.55 -2.48
CA LEU A 29 13.00 9.45 -2.73
C LEU A 29 12.44 8.10 -2.25
N SER A 30 11.57 8.08 -1.24
CA SER A 30 10.84 6.88 -0.80
C SER A 30 10.16 6.15 -1.97
N PHE A 31 9.61 6.90 -2.93
CA PHE A 31 8.90 6.33 -4.08
C PHE A 31 9.83 5.82 -5.19
N SER A 32 11.09 6.25 -5.19
CA SER A 32 12.09 5.82 -6.19
C SER A 32 12.67 4.44 -5.89
N ILE A 33 12.56 3.95 -4.64
CA ILE A 33 13.14 2.67 -4.24
C ILE A 33 12.54 1.51 -5.03
N LEU A 34 11.21 1.44 -5.13
CA LEU A 34 10.53 0.33 -5.81
C LEU A 34 10.87 0.26 -7.31
N PRO A 35 10.80 1.35 -8.10
CA PRO A 35 11.30 1.37 -9.47
C PRO A 35 12.76 0.95 -9.58
N ARG A 36 13.62 1.43 -8.67
CA ARG A 36 15.06 1.11 -8.73
C ARG A 36 15.34 -0.36 -8.47
N VAL A 37 14.63 -0.98 -7.53
CA VAL A 37 14.71 -2.43 -7.28
C VAL A 37 14.27 -3.23 -8.51
N LYS A 38 13.23 -2.78 -9.23
CA LYS A 38 12.80 -3.42 -10.48
C LYS A 38 13.85 -3.29 -11.59
N GLU A 39 14.47 -2.12 -11.72
CA GLU A 39 15.54 -1.88 -12.71
C GLU A 39 16.78 -2.76 -12.47
N LEU A 40 17.08 -3.10 -11.22
CA LEU A 40 18.16 -4.02 -10.86
C LEU A 40 17.88 -5.49 -11.24
N GLY A 41 16.65 -5.78 -11.68
CA GLY A 41 16.26 -7.07 -12.23
C GLY A 41 15.43 -7.94 -11.30
N LEU A 42 14.97 -9.07 -11.84
CA LEU A 42 13.99 -9.94 -11.16
C LEU A 42 14.51 -10.50 -9.83
N ALA A 43 15.80 -10.85 -9.74
CA ALA A 43 16.39 -11.37 -8.51
C ALA A 43 16.32 -10.34 -7.36
N SER A 44 16.64 -9.08 -7.66
CA SER A 44 16.54 -7.96 -6.72
C SER A 44 15.09 -7.72 -6.31
N TYR A 45 14.16 -7.78 -7.27
CA TYR A 45 12.73 -7.65 -6.98
C TYR A 45 12.19 -8.74 -6.05
N VAL A 46 12.44 -10.02 -6.36
CA VAL A 46 11.90 -11.16 -5.59
C VAL A 46 12.51 -11.24 -4.19
N LEU A 47 13.80 -10.92 -4.04
CA LEU A 47 14.49 -10.98 -2.75
C LEU A 47 14.27 -9.72 -1.90
N GLY A 48 14.16 -8.55 -2.55
CA GLY A 48 14.17 -7.26 -1.87
C GLY A 48 12.80 -6.80 -1.38
N ILE A 49 11.73 -7.17 -2.08
CA ILE A 49 10.40 -6.66 -1.79
C ILE A 49 9.59 -7.69 -1.03
N ASN A 50 9.28 -7.36 0.22
CA ASN A 50 8.50 -8.17 1.13
C ASN A 50 7.20 -7.45 1.55
N ILE A 51 6.34 -8.15 2.28
CA ILE A 51 5.07 -7.60 2.79
C ILE A 51 5.29 -6.31 3.62
N PRO A 52 6.24 -6.26 4.59
CA PRO A 52 6.54 -5.02 5.32
C PRO A 52 6.94 -3.83 4.44
N PHE A 53 7.68 -4.06 3.36
CA PHE A 53 8.07 -3.02 2.41
C PHE A 53 6.85 -2.42 1.72
N TYR A 54 5.99 -3.26 1.15
CA TYR A 54 4.74 -2.81 0.52
C TYR A 54 3.84 -2.05 1.50
N ASN A 55 3.70 -2.56 2.72
CA ASN A 55 2.89 -1.90 3.75
C ASN A 55 3.42 -0.52 4.12
N SER A 56 4.74 -0.41 4.28
CA SER A 56 5.38 0.88 4.57
C SER A 56 5.17 1.86 3.42
N LEU A 57 5.33 1.40 2.17
CA LEU A 57 5.12 2.24 1.00
C LEU A 57 3.65 2.68 0.85
N MET A 58 2.69 1.78 1.08
CA MET A 58 1.26 2.11 1.09
C MET A 58 0.90 3.12 2.18
N LYS A 59 1.49 3.01 3.38
CA LYS A 59 1.32 4.01 4.44
C LYS A 59 1.84 5.37 4.02
N ILE A 60 3.02 5.43 3.39
CA ILE A 60 3.57 6.69 2.89
C ILE A 60 2.62 7.31 1.86
N TYR A 61 2.18 6.55 0.85
CA TYR A 61 1.22 7.06 -0.15
C TYR A 61 -0.07 7.57 0.48
N TRP A 62 -0.64 6.83 1.43
CA TRP A 62 -1.92 7.18 2.02
C TRP A 62 -1.83 8.26 3.11
N GLU A 63 -1.05 8.03 4.15
CA GLU A 63 -1.03 8.87 5.35
C GLU A 63 -0.28 10.19 5.13
N ARG A 64 0.69 10.22 4.20
CA ARG A 64 1.48 11.43 3.93
C ARG A 64 1.01 12.20 2.71
N TYR A 65 0.58 11.50 1.66
CA TYR A 65 0.26 12.11 0.37
C TYR A 65 -1.23 12.00 -0.01
N GLY A 66 -2.05 11.24 0.72
CA GLY A 66 -3.48 11.07 0.43
C GLY A 66 -3.77 10.31 -0.86
N ASP A 67 -2.77 9.64 -1.45
CA ASP A 67 -2.90 9.02 -2.76
C ASP A 67 -3.47 7.59 -2.67
N ALA A 68 -4.79 7.50 -2.67
CA ALA A 68 -5.51 6.22 -2.66
C ALA A 68 -5.31 5.42 -3.98
N ASN A 69 -5.07 6.11 -5.11
CA ASN A 69 -4.86 5.45 -6.40
C ASN A 69 -3.53 4.70 -6.44
N ALA A 70 -2.46 5.32 -5.94
CA ALA A 70 -1.16 4.68 -5.80
C ALA A 70 -1.22 3.45 -4.88
N VAL A 71 -1.95 3.54 -3.75
CA VAL A 71 -2.18 2.39 -2.87
C VAL A 71 -2.86 1.24 -3.61
N ILE A 72 -3.92 1.52 -4.38
CA ILE A 72 -4.61 0.49 -5.16
C ILE A 72 -3.70 -0.10 -6.24
N SER A 73 -2.82 0.69 -6.84
CA SER A 73 -1.82 0.21 -7.80
C SER A 73 -0.83 -0.76 -7.14
N LEU A 74 -0.33 -0.43 -5.94
CA LEU A 74 0.53 -1.33 -5.17
C LEU A 74 -0.16 -2.64 -4.80
N LEU A 75 -1.45 -2.60 -4.44
CA LEU A 75 -2.20 -3.82 -4.15
C LEU A 75 -2.33 -4.74 -5.37
N LYS A 76 -2.52 -4.15 -6.57
CA LYS A 76 -2.50 -4.92 -7.83
C LYS A 76 -1.12 -5.54 -8.05
N GLU A 77 -0.07 -4.77 -7.83
CA GLU A 77 1.31 -5.25 -7.96
C GLU A 77 1.62 -6.41 -7.01
N MET A 78 1.22 -6.30 -5.74
CA MET A 78 1.33 -7.39 -4.76
C MET A 78 0.62 -8.66 -5.24
N ARG A 79 -0.60 -8.54 -5.77
CA ARG A 79 -1.34 -9.67 -6.34
C ARG A 79 -0.62 -10.28 -7.53
N HIS A 80 -0.09 -9.46 -8.44
CA HIS A 80 0.68 -9.94 -9.60
C HIS A 80 1.98 -10.63 -9.19
N ALA A 81 2.62 -10.15 -8.13
CA ALA A 81 3.84 -10.73 -7.57
C ALA A 81 3.58 -11.98 -6.71
N GLY A 82 2.31 -12.36 -6.48
CA GLY A 82 1.95 -13.47 -5.59
C GLY A 82 2.24 -13.19 -4.10
N VAL A 83 2.45 -11.92 -3.73
CA VAL A 83 2.72 -11.51 -2.36
C VAL A 83 1.41 -11.47 -1.59
N PHE A 84 1.35 -12.19 -0.47
CA PHE A 84 0.16 -12.23 0.37
C PHE A 84 -0.10 -10.91 1.09
N PHE A 85 -1.36 -10.71 1.43
CA PHE A 85 -1.81 -9.52 2.14
C PHE A 85 -1.94 -9.84 3.62
N ASP A 86 -1.55 -8.88 4.46
CA ASP A 86 -1.66 -8.96 5.90
C ASP A 86 -2.75 -8.03 6.44
N GLU A 87 -2.95 -8.07 7.76
CA GLU A 87 -3.89 -7.20 8.46
C GLU A 87 -3.54 -5.71 8.31
N THR A 88 -2.25 -5.39 8.19
CA THR A 88 -1.79 -4.01 7.97
C THR A 88 -2.33 -3.48 6.64
N ALA A 89 -2.18 -4.22 5.54
CA ALA A 89 -2.71 -3.84 4.24
C ALA A 89 -4.24 -3.65 4.29
N LEU A 90 -4.95 -4.53 4.99
CA LEU A 90 -6.40 -4.40 5.19
C LEU A 90 -6.76 -3.13 5.97
N SER A 91 -6.01 -2.81 7.03
CA SER A 91 -6.25 -1.63 7.86
C SER A 91 -6.12 -0.32 7.06
N ILE A 92 -5.13 -0.25 6.16
CA ILE A 92 -4.90 0.90 5.27
C ILE A 92 -6.09 1.05 4.31
N VAL A 93 -6.51 -0.03 3.65
CA VAL A 93 -7.66 0.02 2.71
C VAL A 93 -8.97 0.34 3.42
N ASP A 94 -9.19 -0.18 4.62
CA ASP A 94 -10.36 0.17 5.41
C ASP A 94 -10.34 1.64 5.86
N SER A 95 -9.16 2.23 6.09
CA SER A 95 -9.03 3.66 6.38
C SER A 95 -9.37 4.54 5.17
N ILE A 96 -8.94 4.15 3.96
CA ILE A 96 -9.32 4.81 2.69
C ILE A 96 -10.84 4.80 2.54
N ARG A 97 -11.46 3.63 2.72
CA ARG A 97 -12.91 3.48 2.63
C ARG A 97 -13.66 4.34 3.65
N LYS A 98 -13.20 4.37 4.92
CA LYS A 98 -13.81 5.21 5.97
C LYS A 98 -13.69 6.69 5.66
N PHE A 99 -12.54 7.13 5.12
CA PHE A 99 -12.34 8.51 4.69
C PHE A 99 -13.31 8.88 3.57
N GLN A 100 -13.45 8.01 2.57
CA GLN A 100 -14.39 8.20 1.48
C GLN A 100 -15.85 8.23 1.95
N GLN A 101 -16.25 7.36 2.87
CA GLN A 101 -17.60 7.37 3.44
C GLN A 101 -17.87 8.62 4.28
N LYS A 102 -16.87 9.14 4.99
CA LYS A 102 -17.00 10.39 5.77
C LYS A 102 -17.12 11.62 4.88
N ALA A 103 -16.31 11.75 3.84
CA ALA A 103 -16.52 12.79 2.82
C ALA A 103 -17.87 12.59 2.09
N ALA A 104 -18.16 11.32 1.82
CA ALA A 104 -19.41 10.69 1.44
C ALA A 104 -20.64 11.23 2.15
N SER A 105 -20.58 11.35 3.48
CA SER A 105 -21.70 11.60 4.40
C SER A 105 -21.70 12.99 5.03
N GLY A 106 -20.53 13.65 5.10
CA GLY A 106 -20.27 14.80 5.96
C GLY A 106 -20.59 16.20 5.42
N ALA A 107 -20.82 16.40 4.12
CA ALA A 107 -21.03 17.76 3.59
C ALA A 107 -22.39 17.94 2.91
N LYS A 108 -23.36 18.51 3.64
CA LYS A 108 -24.43 19.29 3.02
C LYS A 108 -23.75 20.55 2.44
N GLY A 109 -23.73 20.70 1.11
CA GLY A 109 -23.24 21.91 0.42
C GLY A 109 -21.91 21.73 -0.31
N GLN A 110 -21.82 22.39 -1.49
CA GLN A 110 -20.69 22.71 -2.40
C GLN A 110 -19.32 22.03 -2.20
N TRP A 111 -18.82 21.90 -0.98
CA TRP A 111 -17.62 21.14 -0.65
C TRP A 111 -17.69 19.65 -1.04
N ARG A 112 -18.88 19.01 -1.03
CA ARG A 112 -19.06 17.65 -1.55
C ARG A 112 -18.78 17.55 -3.05
N GLU A 113 -19.28 18.51 -3.84
CA GLU A 113 -19.06 18.55 -5.29
C GLU A 113 -17.59 18.84 -5.61
N ALA A 114 -16.96 19.75 -4.86
CA ALA A 114 -15.53 20.06 -5.01
C ALA A 114 -14.61 18.90 -4.58
N LEU A 115 -15.01 18.09 -3.58
CA LEU A 115 -14.26 16.90 -3.20
C LEU A 115 -14.44 15.76 -4.22
N MET A 116 -15.64 15.59 -4.81
CA MET A 116 -15.91 14.58 -5.85
C MET A 116 -15.20 14.85 -7.18
N THR A 117 -14.83 16.10 -7.46
CA THR A 117 -14.04 16.46 -8.64
C THR A 117 -12.53 16.27 -8.46
N MET A 118 -12.06 15.94 -7.24
CA MET A 118 -10.65 15.63 -7.00
C MET A 118 -10.30 14.22 -7.49
N PRO A 119 -9.17 14.01 -8.19
CA PRO A 119 -8.76 12.70 -8.73
C PRO A 119 -8.67 11.57 -7.69
N GLU A 120 -8.29 11.91 -6.46
CA GLU A 120 -8.23 11.02 -5.30
C GLU A 120 -9.61 10.50 -4.81
N PHE A 121 -10.70 11.14 -5.25
CA PHE A 121 -12.07 10.87 -4.81
C PHE A 121 -12.99 10.29 -5.89
N GLU A 122 -12.43 9.87 -7.02
CA GLU A 122 -13.23 9.24 -8.07
C GLU A 122 -14.03 8.04 -7.51
N PRO A 123 -15.32 7.88 -7.89
CA PRO A 123 -16.16 6.74 -7.49
C PRO A 123 -15.51 5.38 -7.78
N VAL A 124 -14.61 5.35 -8.77
CA VAL A 124 -13.80 4.21 -9.15
C VAL A 124 -12.84 3.78 -8.02
N VAL A 125 -12.27 4.73 -7.28
CA VAL A 125 -11.37 4.46 -6.13
C VAL A 125 -12.16 3.78 -5.01
N GLU A 126 -13.37 4.27 -4.69
CA GLU A 126 -14.24 3.65 -3.70
C GLU A 126 -14.64 2.22 -4.08
N MET A 127 -15.04 2.02 -5.34
CA MET A 127 -15.39 0.69 -5.85
C MET A 127 -14.21 -0.27 -5.75
N ARG A 128 -13.01 0.18 -6.12
CA ARG A 128 -11.76 -0.60 -6.04
C ARG A 128 -11.36 -0.89 -4.59
N ALA A 129 -11.43 0.09 -3.70
CA ALA A 129 -11.14 -0.09 -2.27
C ALA A 129 -12.09 -1.12 -1.64
N LYS A 130 -13.39 -1.05 -1.95
CA LYS A 130 -14.38 -2.04 -1.52
C LYS A 130 -14.09 -3.43 -2.06
N HIS A 131 -13.74 -3.55 -3.36
CA HIS A 131 -13.31 -4.81 -3.96
C HIS A 131 -12.12 -5.41 -3.20
N TRP A 132 -11.08 -4.61 -2.97
CA TRP A 132 -9.87 -5.07 -2.27
C TRP A 132 -10.13 -5.49 -0.83
N SER A 133 -10.92 -4.72 -0.08
CA SER A 133 -11.34 -5.08 1.29
C SER A 133 -12.03 -6.46 1.33
N ASN A 134 -12.86 -6.78 0.32
CA ASN A 134 -13.50 -8.09 0.22
C ASN A 134 -12.51 -9.20 -0.16
N VAL A 135 -11.55 -8.91 -1.03
CA VAL A 135 -10.49 -9.87 -1.41
C VAL A 135 -9.61 -10.22 -0.21
N PHE A 136 -9.23 -9.24 0.62
CA PHE A 136 -8.43 -9.51 1.83
C PHE A 136 -9.18 -10.37 2.82
N ARG A 137 -10.44 -10.05 3.15
CA ARG A 137 -11.24 -10.86 4.10
C ARG A 137 -11.34 -12.32 3.66
N LYS A 138 -11.49 -12.58 2.36
CA LYS A 138 -11.48 -13.94 1.80
C LYS A 138 -10.10 -14.60 1.88
N SER A 139 -9.04 -13.85 1.60
CA SER A 139 -7.65 -14.35 1.66
C SER A 139 -7.27 -14.74 3.08
N ILE A 140 -7.47 -13.85 4.06
CA ILE A 140 -7.14 -14.09 5.47
C ILE A 140 -7.89 -15.32 6.00
N SER A 141 -9.21 -15.40 5.74
CA SER A 141 -10.00 -16.56 6.17
C SER A 141 -9.54 -17.88 5.54
N LYS A 142 -9.05 -17.86 4.30
CA LYS A 142 -8.47 -19.06 3.65
C LYS A 142 -7.14 -19.46 4.30
N PHE A 143 -6.32 -18.49 4.67
CA PHE A 143 -5.06 -18.73 5.38
C PHE A 143 -5.28 -19.33 6.76
N GLU A 144 -6.17 -18.76 7.56
CA GLU A 144 -6.52 -19.28 8.90
C GLU A 144 -7.02 -20.73 8.84
N LYS A 145 -7.85 -21.06 7.83
CA LYS A 145 -8.33 -22.44 7.64
C LYS A 145 -7.23 -23.42 7.24
N ASN A 146 -6.22 -22.99 6.49
CA ASN A 146 -5.11 -23.83 6.05
C ASN A 146 -4.06 -24.07 7.16
N LEU A 147 -4.02 -23.21 8.18
CA LEU A 147 -3.16 -23.36 9.37
C LEU A 147 -3.79 -24.24 10.47
N ALA A 148 -5.10 -24.50 10.38
CA ALA A 148 -5.87 -25.31 11.32
C ALA A 148 -5.99 -26.80 10.91
N VAL A 149 -5.24 -27.23 9.89
CA VAL A 149 -5.14 -28.60 9.35
C VAL A 149 -3.70 -29.07 9.51
#